data_AF-A0A950ZY92-F1
#
_entry.id   AF-A0A950ZY92-F1
#
_cell.length_a   1.000
_cell.length_b   1.000
_cell.length_c   1.000
_cell.angle_alpha   90.00
_cell.angle_beta   90.00
_cell.angle_gamma   90.00
#
_symmetry.space_group_name_H-M   'P 1'
#
loop_
_entity.id
_entity.type
_entity.pdbx_description
1 polymer ?
#
loop_
_entity_poly.entity_id
_entity_poly.type
_entity_poly.pdbx_seq_one_letter_code
_entity_poly.pdbx_strand_id
1 'polypeptide(L)'
;VAHLFKACGPELDWQRLLRRFGQHWHVLLSHLVLFNFVYPGERDRLPSAVIHELTRRLSDEVSSPAPSERVCRGTILSRQQYLVDVEEWGYRDVRTRPDNPMSEADIATWTAGITRDGSRES
;
A
#
# COMPACT_ATOMS: atom_id res chain seq x y z
N VAL A 1 -11.66 -1.18 1.73
CA VAL A 1 -11.27 -2.13 0.65
C VAL A 1 -11.97 -3.48 0.78
N ALA A 2 -11.93 -4.16 1.93
CA ALA A 2 -12.55 -5.49 2.06
C ALA A 2 -14.02 -5.57 1.62
N HIS A 3 -14.85 -4.58 1.98
CA HIS A 3 -16.25 -4.52 1.54
C HIS A 3 -16.41 -4.41 0.01
N LEU A 4 -15.46 -3.79 -0.70
CA LEU A 4 -15.48 -3.71 -2.17
C LEU A 4 -15.20 -5.07 -2.80
N PHE A 5 -14.23 -5.83 -2.27
CA PHE A 5 -13.98 -7.20 -2.72
C PHE A 5 -15.18 -8.10 -2.43
N LYS A 6 -15.84 -7.91 -1.27
CA LYS A 6 -17.07 -8.64 -0.95
C LYS A 6 -18.15 -8.34 -2.00
N ALA A 7 -18.37 -7.07 -2.34
CA ALA A 7 -19.44 -6.69 -3.26
C ALA A 7 -19.11 -7.07 -4.72
N CYS A 8 -17.91 -6.74 -5.19
CA CYS A 8 -17.59 -6.69 -6.61
C CYS A 8 -16.53 -7.70 -7.06
N GLY A 9 -15.94 -8.49 -6.16
CA GLY A 9 -14.79 -9.37 -6.44
C GLY A 9 -14.89 -10.16 -7.77
N PRO A 10 -16.01 -10.86 -8.05
CA PRO A 10 -16.19 -11.60 -9.29
C PRO A 10 -16.24 -10.75 -10.58
N GLU A 11 -16.58 -9.47 -10.47
CA GLU A 11 -16.77 -8.55 -11.61
C GLU A 11 -15.54 -7.67 -11.87
N LEU A 12 -14.56 -7.68 -10.98
CA LEU A 12 -13.36 -6.87 -11.13
C LEU A 12 -12.49 -7.37 -12.29
N ASP A 13 -12.00 -6.43 -13.11
CA ASP A 13 -10.87 -6.70 -14.01
C ASP A 13 -9.58 -6.80 -13.18
N TRP A 14 -9.31 -8.00 -12.70
CA TRP A 14 -8.14 -8.30 -11.88
C TRP A 14 -6.81 -8.07 -12.59
N GLN A 15 -6.76 -8.24 -13.92
CA GLN A 15 -5.56 -7.96 -14.70
C GLN A 15 -5.27 -6.47 -14.75
N ARG A 16 -6.30 -5.64 -14.95
CA ARG A 16 -6.18 -4.19 -14.83
C ARG A 16 -5.80 -3.77 -13.41
N LEU A 17 -6.37 -4.40 -12.38
CA LEU A 17 -6.04 -4.10 -10.99
C LEU A 17 -4.55 -4.40 -10.70
N LEU A 18 -4.06 -5.57 -11.10
CA LEU A 18 -2.65 -5.95 -10.99
C LEU A 18 -1.73 -4.95 -11.70
N ARG A 19 -2.08 -4.54 -12.93
CA ARG A 19 -1.32 -3.51 -13.67
C ARG A 19 -1.31 -2.16 -12.95
N ARG A 20 -2.42 -1.75 -12.34
CA ARG A 20 -2.53 -0.48 -11.62
C ARG A 20 -1.71 -0.46 -10.33
N PHE A 21 -1.66 -1.57 -9.60
CA PHE A 21 -0.82 -1.68 -8.41
C PHE A 21 0.67 -1.74 -8.77
N GLY A 22 1.03 -2.41 -9.89
CA GLY A 22 2.40 -2.40 -10.42
C GLY A 22 3.45 -2.77 -9.36
N GLN A 23 4.40 -1.87 -9.11
CA GLN A 23 5.45 -2.06 -8.10
C GLN A 23 4.96 -2.07 -6.64
N HIS A 24 3.72 -1.65 -6.39
CA HIS A 24 3.09 -1.58 -5.07
C HIS A 24 2.17 -2.78 -4.79
N TRP A 25 2.39 -3.90 -5.48
CA TRP A 25 1.56 -5.11 -5.39
C TRP A 25 1.47 -5.69 -3.97
N HIS A 26 2.43 -5.42 -3.07
CA HIS A 26 2.38 -5.79 -1.65
C HIS A 26 1.12 -5.26 -0.95
N VAL A 27 0.71 -4.04 -1.30
CA VAL A 27 -0.48 -3.41 -0.74
C VAL A 27 -1.71 -4.19 -1.18
N LEU A 28 -1.82 -4.60 -2.45
CA LEU A 28 -2.92 -5.44 -2.92
C LEU A 28 -2.94 -6.77 -2.17
N LEU A 29 -1.80 -7.47 -2.09
CA LEU A 29 -1.70 -8.75 -1.37
C LEU A 29 -2.15 -8.63 0.09
N SER A 30 -1.71 -7.59 0.80
CA SER A 30 -2.13 -7.31 2.18
C SER A 30 -3.65 -7.22 2.31
N HIS A 31 -4.33 -6.53 1.39
CA HIS A 31 -5.79 -6.43 1.40
C HIS A 31 -6.47 -7.76 1.07
N LEU A 32 -5.89 -8.61 0.21
CA LEU A 32 -6.44 -9.94 -0.09
C LEU A 32 -6.32 -10.89 1.11
N VAL A 33 -5.16 -10.87 1.80
CA VAL A 33 -4.95 -11.63 3.04
C VAL A 33 -5.94 -11.17 4.11
N LEU A 34 -6.05 -9.86 4.32
CA LEU A 34 -6.99 -9.30 5.28
C LEU A 34 -8.44 -9.63 4.92
N PHE A 35 -8.81 -9.61 3.64
CA PHE A 35 -10.15 -9.99 3.20
C PHE A 35 -10.50 -11.43 3.61
N ASN A 36 -9.60 -12.39 3.39
CA ASN A 36 -9.83 -13.78 3.78
C ASN A 36 -9.95 -13.96 5.30
N PHE A 37 -9.26 -13.13 6.08
CA PHE A 37 -9.42 -13.09 7.53
C PHE A 37 -10.78 -12.51 7.95
N VAL A 38 -11.20 -11.40 7.33
CA VAL A 38 -12.46 -10.71 7.67
C VAL A 38 -13.69 -11.49 7.17
N TYR A 39 -13.60 -12.15 6.01
CA TYR A 39 -14.71 -12.87 5.37
C TYR A 39 -14.29 -14.29 4.92
N PRO A 40 -13.98 -15.21 5.85
CA PRO A 40 -13.48 -16.54 5.50
C PRO A 40 -14.46 -17.35 4.63
N GLY A 41 -15.76 -17.13 4.78
CA GLY A 41 -16.82 -17.78 3.98
C GLY A 41 -17.04 -17.19 2.58
N GLU A 42 -16.36 -16.10 2.23
CA GLU A 42 -16.50 -15.42 0.92
C GLU A 42 -15.19 -15.47 0.12
N ARG A 43 -14.27 -16.35 0.52
CA ARG A 43 -12.91 -16.46 -0.05
C ARG A 43 -12.89 -16.74 -1.56
N ASP A 44 -13.94 -17.40 -2.06
CA ASP A 44 -14.13 -17.78 -3.45
C ASP A 44 -14.46 -16.59 -4.36
N ARG A 45 -14.81 -15.44 -3.78
CA ARG A 45 -14.96 -14.17 -4.53
C ARG A 45 -13.64 -13.63 -5.06
N LEU A 46 -12.51 -14.08 -4.52
CA LEU A 46 -11.19 -13.69 -4.98
C LEU A 46 -10.65 -14.75 -5.96
N PRO A 47 -10.10 -14.36 -7.12
CA PRO A 47 -9.50 -15.33 -8.02
C PRO A 47 -8.26 -15.96 -7.38
N SER A 48 -8.28 -17.28 -7.21
CA SER A 48 -7.17 -18.05 -6.63
C SER A 48 -5.86 -17.80 -7.39
N ALA A 49 -5.92 -17.65 -8.71
CA ALA A 49 -4.77 -17.34 -9.56
C ALA A 49 -4.06 -16.03 -9.16
N VAL A 50 -4.82 -15.00 -8.76
CA VAL A 50 -4.25 -13.70 -8.33
C VAL A 50 -3.55 -13.86 -6.98
N ILE A 51 -4.17 -14.57 -6.04
CA ILE A 51 -3.58 -14.84 -4.73
C ILE A 51 -2.29 -15.65 -4.90
N HIS A 52 -2.32 -16.73 -5.67
CA HIS A 52 -1.16 -17.57 -5.92
C HIS A 52 -0.02 -16.80 -6.58
N GLU A 53 -0.31 -15.97 -7.59
CA GLU A 53 0.70 -15.16 -8.26
C GLU A 53 1.37 -14.16 -7.31
N LEU A 54 0.59 -13.43 -6.49
CA LEU A 54 1.16 -12.47 -5.55
C LEU A 54 1.91 -13.13 -4.40
N THR A 55 1.44 -14.28 -3.91
CA THR A 55 2.18 -15.07 -2.91
C THR A 55 3.50 -15.60 -3.49
N ARG A 56 3.51 -16.08 -4.74
CA ARG A 56 4.73 -16.51 -5.42
C ARG A 56 5.74 -15.35 -5.54
N ARG A 57 5.28 -14.17 -5.96
CA ARG A 57 6.14 -12.96 -6.00
C ARG A 57 6.76 -12.63 -4.64
N LEU A 58 5.98 -12.75 -3.56
CA LEU A 58 6.48 -12.54 -2.20
C LEU A 58 7.53 -13.58 -1.81
N SER A 59 7.29 -14.87 -2.11
CA SER A 59 8.28 -15.93 -1.87
C SER A 59 9.58 -15.69 -2.64
N ASP A 60 9.49 -15.26 -3.90
CA ASP A 60 10.65 -14.95 -4.73
C ASP A 60 11.41 -13.72 -4.19
N GLU A 61 10.69 -12.68 -3.75
CA GLU A 61 11.28 -11.47 -3.16
C GLU A 61 12.00 -11.76 -1.84
N VAL A 62 11.38 -12.55 -0.95
CA VAL A 62 12.00 -12.96 0.34
C VAL A 62 13.24 -13.82 0.12
N SER A 63 13.28 -14.56 -0.98
CA SER A 63 14.44 -15.38 -1.37
C SER A 63 15.53 -14.57 -2.07
N SER A 64 15.26 -13.31 -2.42
CA SER A 64 16.20 -12.40 -3.06
C SER A 64 16.96 -11.56 -2.02
N PRO A 65 18.20 -11.11 -2.31
CA PRO A 65 18.92 -10.19 -1.43
C PRO A 65 18.11 -8.90 -1.19
N ALA A 66 18.07 -8.45 0.07
CA ALA A 66 17.42 -7.19 0.41
C ALA A 66 18.11 -6.01 -0.30
N PRO A 67 17.36 -5.03 -0.84
CA PRO A 67 17.94 -3.80 -1.35
C PRO A 67 18.73 -3.05 -0.28
N SER A 68 19.84 -2.42 -0.66
CA SER A 68 20.64 -1.59 0.24
C SER A 68 20.06 -0.19 0.47
N GLU A 69 19.02 0.20 -0.28
CA GLU A 69 18.41 1.52 -0.20
C GLU A 69 17.61 1.69 1.12
N ARG A 70 17.95 2.70 1.93
CA ARG A 70 17.17 3.06 3.13
C ARG A 70 15.96 3.92 2.75
N VAL A 71 14.87 3.26 2.39
CA VAL A 71 13.64 3.91 1.90
C VAL A 71 12.44 3.54 2.76
N CYS A 72 11.61 4.54 3.09
CA CYS A 72 10.31 4.30 3.72
C CYS A 72 9.19 4.55 2.71
N ARG A 73 8.49 3.48 2.32
CA ARG A 73 7.28 3.56 1.47
C ARG A 73 6.01 3.81 2.27
N GLY A 74 6.08 3.81 3.60
CA GLY A 74 4.95 4.01 4.50
C GLY A 74 4.27 5.37 4.31
N THR A 75 5.01 6.39 3.87
CA THR A 75 4.47 7.73 3.59
C THR A 75 3.43 7.76 2.45
N ILE A 76 3.41 6.74 1.58
CA ILE A 76 2.34 6.55 0.57
C ILE A 76 1.05 6.07 1.22
N LEU A 77 1.15 5.25 2.28
CA LEU A 77 0.01 4.69 2.99
C LEU A 77 -0.59 5.69 3.98
N SER A 78 0.27 6.44 4.67
CA SER A 78 -0.13 7.43 5.65
C SER A 78 0.91 8.52 5.74
N ARG A 79 0.46 9.77 5.59
CA ARG A 79 1.30 10.96 5.73
C ARG A 79 1.75 11.27 7.16
N GLN A 80 1.15 10.61 8.16
CA GLN A 80 1.41 10.89 9.57
C GLN A 80 2.15 9.74 10.26
N GLN A 81 1.68 8.51 10.06
CA GLN A 81 2.15 7.37 10.86
C GLN A 81 3.61 7.00 10.62
N TYR A 82 4.18 7.46 9.50
CA TYR A 82 5.54 7.15 9.08
C TYR A 82 6.44 8.40 8.99
N LEU A 83 6.05 9.52 9.62
CA LEU A 83 6.89 10.71 9.66
C LEU A 83 8.17 10.47 10.46
N VAL A 84 8.07 9.74 11.58
CA VAL A 84 9.23 9.37 12.40
C VAL A 84 10.30 8.63 11.58
N ASP A 85 9.89 7.76 10.66
CA ASP A 85 10.80 7.03 9.79
C ASP A 85 11.65 7.97 8.93
N VAL A 86 11.04 9.02 8.39
CA VAL A 86 11.70 9.95 7.45
C VAL A 86 12.38 11.12 8.16
N GLU A 87 11.81 11.66 9.23
CA GLU A 87 12.31 12.83 9.96
C GLU A 87 13.39 12.45 10.99
N GLU A 88 13.25 11.30 11.65
CA GLU A 88 14.10 10.92 12.78
C GLU A 88 15.00 9.72 12.46
N TRP A 89 14.50 8.71 11.75
CA TRP A 89 15.25 7.46 11.50
C TRP A 89 16.09 7.46 10.21
N GLY A 90 16.05 8.57 9.46
CA GLY A 90 16.88 8.81 8.29
C GLY A 90 16.52 7.96 7.07
N TYR A 91 15.26 7.53 6.96
CA TYR A 91 14.77 6.90 5.73
C TYR A 91 14.43 7.95 4.69
N ARG A 92 14.72 7.67 3.42
CA ARG A 92 14.30 8.51 2.32
C ARG A 92 12.78 8.41 2.13
N ASP A 93 12.11 9.55 2.07
CA ASP A 93 10.70 9.65 1.71
C ASP A 93 10.51 9.34 0.22
N VAL A 94 9.64 8.39 -0.12
CA VAL A 94 9.38 8.01 -1.51
C VAL A 94 8.50 8.99 -2.29
N ARG A 95 7.80 9.91 -1.60
CA ARG A 95 6.97 10.92 -2.27
C ARG A 95 7.78 11.93 -3.07
N THR A 96 9.10 11.99 -2.86
CA THR A 96 10.02 12.84 -3.63
C THR A 96 10.62 12.12 -4.84
N ARG A 97 10.29 10.84 -5.08
CA ARG A 97 10.88 10.08 -6.20
C ARG A 97 10.33 10.53 -7.55
N PRO A 98 11.10 10.41 -8.64
CA PRO A 98 10.72 10.90 -9.97
C PRO A 98 9.44 10.27 -10.54
N ASP A 99 9.09 9.07 -10.09
CA ASP A 99 7.91 8.29 -10.51
C ASP A 99 6.61 8.72 -9.81
N ASN A 100 6.68 9.51 -8.74
CA ASN A 100 5.52 10.10 -8.07
C ASN A 100 5.90 11.45 -7.41
N PRO A 101 6.22 12.48 -8.20
CA PRO A 101 6.86 13.68 -7.67
C PRO A 101 5.84 14.56 -6.95
N MET A 102 5.90 14.57 -5.63
CA MET A 102 5.50 15.73 -4.84
C MET A 102 6.73 16.63 -4.65
N SER A 103 6.58 17.93 -4.87
CA SER A 103 7.64 18.87 -4.49
C SER A 103 7.80 18.91 -2.96
N GLU A 104 8.94 19.37 -2.48
CA GLU A 104 9.15 19.57 -1.03
C GLU A 104 8.07 20.49 -0.43
N ALA A 105 7.62 21.50 -1.18
CA ALA A 105 6.53 22.39 -0.79
C ALA A 105 5.17 21.68 -0.72
N ASP A 106 4.89 20.76 -1.66
CA ASP A 106 3.67 19.94 -1.63
C ASP A 106 3.68 19.01 -0.41
N ILE A 107 4.83 18.38 -0.11
CA ILE A 107 4.98 17.52 1.06
C ILE A 107 4.78 18.31 2.33
N ALA A 108 5.41 19.48 2.47
CA ALA A 108 5.24 20.35 3.62
C ALA A 108 3.78 20.76 3.82
N THR A 109 3.10 21.15 2.74
CA THR A 109 1.67 21.53 2.77
C THR A 109 0.79 20.34 3.18
N TRP A 110 1.06 19.15 2.65
CA TRP A 110 0.29 17.94 2.93
C TRP A 110 0.50 17.44 4.37
N THR A 111 1.72 17.52 4.87
CA THR A 111 2.09 17.18 6.25
C THR A 111 1.50 18.20 7.24
N ALA A 112 1.55 19.50 6.94
CA ALA A 112 0.93 20.53 7.76
C ALA A 112 -0.60 20.39 7.88
N GLY A 113 -1.26 19.69 6.95
CA GLY A 113 -2.68 19.37 7.04
C GLY A 113 -3.05 18.40 8.17
N ILE A 114 -2.09 17.66 8.74
CA ILE A 114 -2.34 16.67 9.80
C ILE A 114 -2.97 17.31 11.05
N THR A 115 -2.51 18.51 11.43
CA THR A 115 -3.08 19.24 12.59
C THR A 115 -4.55 19.62 12.39
N ARG A 116 -5.02 19.75 11.14
CA ARG A 116 -6.43 20.03 10.81
C ARG A 116 -7.31 18.78 10.83
N ASP A 117 -6.76 17.61 10.49
CA ASP A 117 -7.52 16.35 10.48
C ASP A 117 -7.70 15.75 11.89
N GLY A 118 -6.71 15.98 12.78
CA GLY A 118 -6.78 15.55 14.18
C GLY A 118 -7.68 16.45 15.05
N SER A 119 -8.01 17.65 14.58
CA SER A 119 -8.93 18.58 15.22
C SER A 119 -10.35 18.36 14.70
N ARG A 120 -10.94 17.21 15.00
CA ARG A 120 -12.39 17.20 15.23
C ARG A 120 -12.61 17.96 16.52
N GLU A 121 -13.01 19.22 16.38
CA GLU A 121 -13.56 20.06 17.44
C GLU A 121 -14.48 19.20 18.33
N SER A 122 -14.04 19.00 19.57
CA SER A 122 -14.82 18.47 20.68
C SER A 122 -15.48 19.59 21.44
#